data_AF-A0A975G498-F1
#
_entry.id   AF-A0A975G498-F1
#
_cell.length_a   1.000
_cell.length_b   1.000
_cell.length_c   1.000
_cell.angle_alpha   90.00
_cell.angle_beta   90.00
_cell.angle_gamma   90.00
#
_symmetry.space_group_name_H-M   'P 1'
#
loop_
_entity.id
_entity.type
_entity.pdbx_description
1 polymer ?
#
loop_
_entity_poly.entity_id
_entity_poly.type
_entity_poly.pdbx_seq_one_letter_code
_entity_poly.pdbx_strand_id
1 'polypeptide(L)'
;MTISRRVSRYGLCATALVLATAGYASAQVEVQSLTKLDLFSAGRDAGFGQDVWKGTSADLARSVIPVLASRPLSPATTSLARRLLAQSATAPDGAGADADLAAARVKALLALGEAPLVDSILDRTPNLSQNALLSQAAAEAALDLGKDDKACAIGEALTEGRGGIYWLRLRAYCQIVAGKTDAAQLTFTLANQQAKDPALARLMTAAISGAGDPGPASLHSGLEYALSRRLKLDLAPALATASPAVADQVTDSLAAAPPPGAAGAAPPEADMIAKLKAAKGFPAFVAAAKLARPAIASLVQTKAPIADPLLEARAALAAGDVDDAQAIRTVLTQPGAPQVDPLSLAILDAALAAAVGKPDSPTLDRLIERGGVGDAKARVRGQAASAIFAALGGEMSDQARAQFAGFDFRHGDASAARLMLLETDAEAGRVGETALLALSVAEAGGAAGPAASDRARIIQALARVGRKADAQAFAVEGLLSLEAR
;
A
#
# COMPACT_ATOMS: atom_id res chain seq x y z
N MET A 1 -10.48 46.75 87.29
CA MET A 1 -11.73 46.09 87.76
C MET A 1 -12.82 46.35 86.74
N THR A 2 -13.50 45.26 86.42
CA THR A 2 -14.47 44.94 85.37
C THR A 2 -15.75 45.81 85.39
N ILE A 3 -16.17 46.36 84.25
CA ILE A 3 -17.16 45.86 83.25
C ILE A 3 -18.58 46.42 83.48
N SER A 4 -19.06 47.13 82.45
CA SER A 4 -20.35 46.94 81.77
C SER A 4 -21.00 48.28 81.45
N ARG A 5 -21.14 48.61 80.16
CA ARG A 5 -22.29 49.39 79.70
C ARG A 5 -22.60 49.16 78.23
N ARG A 6 -23.91 49.11 78.02
CA ARG A 6 -24.70 48.69 76.88
C ARG A 6 -24.84 49.80 75.83
N VAL A 7 -24.95 49.33 74.58
CA VAL A 7 -25.96 49.70 73.56
C VAL A 7 -25.90 51.10 72.94
N SER A 8 -25.46 51.09 71.68
CA SER A 8 -26.06 51.67 70.47
C SER A 8 -26.42 53.14 70.46
N ARG A 9 -25.72 53.93 69.61
CA ARG A 9 -26.31 54.61 68.44
C ARG A 9 -25.33 55.54 67.72
N TYR A 10 -25.43 55.50 66.38
CA TYR A 10 -25.10 56.52 65.38
C TYR A 10 -23.65 56.98 65.15
N GLY A 11 -23.24 56.75 63.89
CA GLY A 11 -22.59 57.78 63.08
C GLY A 11 -21.07 57.79 63.13
N LEU A 12 -20.43 57.37 62.03
CA LEU A 12 -19.57 58.26 61.25
C LEU A 12 -19.09 57.53 59.99
N CYS A 13 -19.27 58.20 58.85
CA CYS A 13 -18.60 57.86 57.60
C CYS A 13 -17.08 57.89 57.79
N ALA A 14 -16.42 56.75 57.52
CA ALA A 14 -15.00 56.70 57.29
C ALA A 14 -14.76 55.91 56.00
N THR A 15 -14.31 56.65 54.98
CA THR A 15 -13.79 56.19 53.70
C THR A 15 -12.67 55.17 53.91
N ALA A 16 -12.92 53.90 53.56
CA ALA A 16 -11.90 52.86 53.54
C ALA A 16 -11.39 52.66 52.10
N LEU A 17 -10.12 53.02 51.92
CA LEU A 17 -9.31 52.79 50.74
C LEU A 17 -9.24 51.27 50.44
N VAL A 18 -9.84 50.81 49.35
CA VAL A 18 -9.74 49.41 48.91
C VAL A 18 -8.36 49.20 48.28
N LEU A 19 -7.43 48.65 49.05
CA LEU A 19 -6.21 48.06 48.54
C LEU A 19 -6.57 46.74 47.83
N ALA A 20 -6.64 46.77 46.51
CA ALA A 20 -6.78 45.58 45.68
C ALA A 20 -5.50 44.73 45.80
N THR A 21 -5.50 43.74 46.70
CA THR A 21 -4.52 42.67 46.66
C THR A 21 -4.86 41.79 45.47
N ALA A 22 -4.10 41.93 44.38
CA ALA A 22 -4.13 40.98 43.27
C ALA A 22 -3.73 39.60 43.81
N GLY A 23 -4.72 38.74 44.03
CA GLY A 23 -4.47 37.34 44.29
C GLY A 23 -3.81 36.74 43.05
N TYR A 24 -2.52 36.42 43.15
CA TYR A 24 -1.88 35.56 42.17
C TYR A 24 -2.53 34.18 42.29
N ALA A 25 -3.51 33.92 41.44
CA ALA A 25 -3.98 32.57 41.17
C ALA A 25 -2.81 31.83 40.52
N SER A 26 -2.12 31.01 41.30
CA SER A 26 -1.22 30.00 40.79
C SER A 26 -2.07 29.03 39.97
N ALA A 27 -2.12 29.25 38.65
CA ALA A 27 -2.56 28.23 37.72
C ALA A 27 -1.67 27.02 37.94
N GLN A 28 -2.18 26.00 38.63
CA GLN A 28 -1.54 24.71 38.68
C GLN A 28 -1.54 24.20 37.24
N VAL A 29 -0.37 24.23 36.60
CA VAL A 29 -0.13 23.50 35.36
C VAL A 29 -0.21 22.04 35.75
N GLU A 30 -1.41 21.49 35.64
CA GLU A 30 -1.64 20.07 35.72
C GLU A 30 -0.88 19.43 34.56
N VAL A 31 0.33 18.95 34.86
CA VAL A 31 1.09 18.10 33.95
C VAL A 31 0.27 16.81 33.86
N GLN A 32 -0.69 16.79 32.93
CA GLN A 32 -1.24 15.53 32.46
C GLN A 32 -0.05 14.69 32.07
N SER A 33 0.17 13.60 32.80
CA SER A 33 1.19 12.62 32.48
C SER A 33 0.96 12.23 31.02
N LEU A 34 1.87 12.66 30.14
CA LEU A 34 1.80 12.38 28.71
C LEU A 34 1.59 10.88 28.57
N THR A 35 0.39 10.48 28.13
CA THR A 35 0.15 9.11 27.71
C THR A 35 1.26 8.79 26.72
N LYS A 36 2.00 7.70 26.98
CA LYS A 36 3.14 7.29 26.15
C LYS A 36 2.69 7.35 24.70
N LEU A 37 3.36 8.18 23.88
CA LEU A 37 2.94 8.45 22.51
C LEU A 37 2.77 7.12 21.78
N ASP A 38 1.56 6.90 21.26
CA ASP A 38 1.24 5.71 20.51
C ASP A 38 1.98 5.74 19.16
N LEU A 39 2.82 4.75 18.91
CA LEU A 39 3.63 4.64 17.69
C LEU A 39 2.80 4.38 16.41
N PHE A 40 1.53 4.01 16.56
CA PHE A 40 0.58 3.87 15.44
C PHE A 40 -0.17 5.16 15.12
N SER A 41 -0.19 6.13 16.05
CA SER A 41 -0.92 7.39 15.87
C SER A 41 -0.34 8.26 14.74
N ALA A 42 0.92 8.06 14.37
CA ALA A 42 1.55 8.71 13.21
C ALA A 42 1.17 8.00 11.89
N GLY A 43 0.91 8.78 10.85
CA GLY A 43 0.50 8.31 9.52
C GLY A 43 -0.32 9.36 8.77
N ARG A 44 -1.15 8.90 7.83
CA ARG A 44 -2.16 9.72 7.15
C ARG A 44 -3.54 9.10 7.33
N ASP A 45 -4.60 9.89 7.20
CA ASP A 45 -5.94 9.30 7.11
C ASP A 45 -6.11 8.63 5.74
N ALA A 46 -6.40 7.34 5.75
CA ALA A 46 -6.63 6.49 4.59
C ALA A 46 -8.08 5.97 4.54
N GLY A 47 -8.97 6.62 5.32
CA GLY A 47 -10.41 6.35 5.36
C GLY A 47 -10.78 5.14 6.19
N PHE A 48 -9.90 4.65 7.07
CA PHE A 48 -10.22 3.57 8.02
C PHE A 48 -10.74 4.07 9.37
N GLY A 49 -10.53 5.35 9.69
CA GLY A 49 -10.85 5.92 11.00
C GLY A 49 -9.79 5.62 12.06
N GLN A 50 -9.85 6.35 13.18
CA GLN A 50 -8.87 6.28 14.26
C GLN A 50 -8.95 4.98 15.08
N ASP A 51 -10.12 4.33 15.07
CA ASP A 51 -10.40 3.10 15.82
C ASP A 51 -10.22 1.82 14.98
N VAL A 52 -9.54 1.89 13.82
CA VAL A 52 -9.43 0.72 12.91
C VAL A 52 -8.87 -0.52 13.60
N TRP A 53 -7.94 -0.33 14.54
CA TRP A 53 -7.28 -1.42 15.26
C TRP A 53 -8.01 -1.87 16.52
N LYS A 54 -9.18 -1.28 16.82
CA LYS A 54 -9.98 -1.64 17.99
C LYS A 54 -10.43 -3.10 17.89
N GLY A 55 -10.08 -3.89 18.91
CA GLY A 55 -10.36 -5.32 18.95
C GLY A 55 -9.46 -6.18 18.07
N THR A 56 -8.47 -5.60 17.38
CA THR A 56 -7.45 -6.37 16.63
C THR A 56 -6.44 -6.97 17.59
N SER A 57 -6.11 -8.25 17.41
CA SER A 57 -5.04 -8.90 18.17
C SER A 57 -3.66 -8.35 17.83
N ALA A 58 -2.92 -7.89 18.85
CA ALA A 58 -1.52 -7.50 18.71
C ALA A 58 -0.63 -8.68 18.25
N ASP A 59 -0.94 -9.90 18.68
CA ASP A 59 -0.17 -11.09 18.28
C ASP A 59 -0.42 -11.46 16.81
N LEU A 60 -1.65 -11.31 16.34
CA LEU A 60 -1.93 -11.47 14.91
C LEU A 60 -1.19 -10.41 14.10
N ALA A 61 -1.23 -9.15 14.53
CA ALA A 61 -0.49 -8.07 13.89
C ALA A 61 1.03 -8.36 13.84
N ARG A 62 1.62 -8.87 14.92
CA ARG A 62 3.03 -9.32 14.97
C ARG A 62 3.32 -10.49 14.04
N SER A 63 2.35 -11.36 13.80
CA SER A 63 2.53 -12.49 12.88
C SER A 63 2.40 -12.11 11.40
N VAL A 64 1.55 -11.12 11.08
CA VAL A 64 1.21 -10.77 9.69
C VAL A 64 2.09 -9.62 9.19
N ILE A 65 2.15 -8.50 9.92
CA ILE A 65 2.78 -7.26 9.42
C ILE A 65 4.25 -7.45 9.00
N PRO A 66 5.12 -8.16 9.76
CA PRO A 66 6.54 -8.28 9.38
C PRO A 66 6.79 -9.03 8.07
N VAL A 67 5.85 -9.90 7.65
CA VAL A 67 5.99 -10.70 6.42
C VAL A 67 5.24 -10.09 5.24
N LEU A 68 4.36 -9.10 5.47
CA LEU A 68 3.68 -8.38 4.40
C LEU A 68 4.68 -7.78 3.41
N ALA A 69 4.38 -7.93 2.12
CA ALA A 69 5.22 -7.48 1.01
C ALA A 69 6.64 -8.11 0.98
N SER A 70 6.88 -9.21 1.71
CA SER A 70 8.09 -10.04 1.56
C SER A 70 8.18 -10.69 0.17
N ARG A 71 7.05 -10.74 -0.55
CA ARG A 71 6.92 -11.17 -1.93
C ARG A 71 6.10 -10.15 -2.72
N PRO A 72 6.22 -10.14 -4.05
CA PRO A 72 5.36 -9.31 -4.91
C PRO A 72 3.88 -9.56 -4.59
N LEU A 73 3.12 -8.49 -4.39
CA LEU A 73 1.67 -8.52 -4.13
C LEU A 73 0.91 -8.08 -5.39
N SER A 74 -0.35 -8.50 -5.51
CA SER A 74 -1.24 -7.99 -6.55
C SER A 74 -1.56 -6.49 -6.34
N PRO A 75 -1.96 -5.75 -7.38
CA PRO A 75 -2.33 -4.33 -7.26
C PRO A 75 -3.36 -4.01 -6.16
N ALA A 76 -4.46 -4.78 -6.06
CA ALA A 76 -5.50 -4.59 -5.04
C ALA A 76 -4.96 -4.86 -3.64
N THR A 77 -4.16 -5.92 -3.48
CA THR A 77 -3.52 -6.27 -2.20
C THR A 77 -2.51 -5.20 -1.78
N THR A 78 -1.71 -4.70 -2.71
CA THR A 78 -0.75 -3.61 -2.49
C THR A 78 -1.47 -2.34 -2.04
N SER A 79 -2.58 -1.98 -2.71
CA SER A 79 -3.38 -0.80 -2.37
C SER A 79 -3.99 -0.91 -0.97
N LEU A 80 -4.58 -2.06 -0.62
CA LEU A 80 -5.12 -2.31 0.72
C LEU A 80 -4.02 -2.23 1.78
N ALA A 81 -2.89 -2.90 1.57
CA ALA A 81 -1.76 -2.93 2.52
C ALA A 81 -1.23 -1.53 2.77
N ARG A 82 -0.98 -0.77 1.70
CA ARG A 82 -0.52 0.62 1.75
C ARG A 82 -1.47 1.49 2.55
N ARG A 83 -2.78 1.44 2.28
CA ARG A 83 -3.77 2.27 2.97
C ARG A 83 -3.96 1.87 4.43
N LEU A 84 -4.04 0.57 4.72
CA LEU A 84 -4.19 0.06 6.09
C LEU A 84 -2.97 0.44 6.95
N LEU A 85 -1.76 0.16 6.46
CA LEU A 85 -0.54 0.46 7.21
C LEU A 85 -0.26 1.96 7.28
N ALA A 86 -0.67 2.75 6.30
CA ALA A 86 -0.52 4.21 6.34
C ALA A 86 -1.49 4.90 7.32
N GLN A 87 -2.57 4.23 7.74
CA GLN A 87 -3.59 4.83 8.61
C GLN A 87 -2.98 5.33 9.92
N SER A 88 -3.17 6.62 10.19
CA SER A 88 -3.02 7.18 11.54
C SER A 88 -4.20 6.71 12.40
N ALA A 89 -3.90 5.94 13.46
CA ALA A 89 -4.89 5.33 14.34
C ALA A 89 -4.28 4.97 15.70
N THR A 90 -5.13 4.72 16.70
CA THR A 90 -4.70 4.07 17.95
C THR A 90 -4.27 2.63 17.64
N ALA A 91 -3.14 2.20 18.18
CA ALA A 91 -2.61 0.85 17.98
C ALA A 91 -3.58 -0.25 18.42
N PRO A 92 -3.37 -1.51 17.99
CA PRO A 92 -3.97 -2.67 18.64
C PRO A 92 -3.77 -2.63 20.16
N ASP A 93 -4.72 -3.20 20.90
CA ASP A 93 -4.69 -3.19 22.36
C ASP A 93 -3.35 -3.77 22.88
N GLY A 94 -2.66 -2.99 23.72
CA GLY A 94 -1.35 -3.35 24.27
C GLY A 94 -0.15 -3.13 23.33
N ALA A 95 -0.34 -2.62 22.11
CA ALA A 95 0.72 -2.41 21.13
C ALA A 95 1.16 -0.94 20.93
N GLY A 96 0.53 0.03 21.60
CA GLY A 96 0.84 1.46 21.39
C GLY A 96 2.29 1.86 21.66
N ALA A 97 2.98 1.12 22.54
CA ALA A 97 4.39 1.33 22.84
C ALA A 97 5.32 0.23 22.26
N ASP A 98 4.79 -0.66 21.41
CA ASP A 98 5.52 -1.76 20.81
C ASP A 98 6.35 -1.26 19.62
N ALA A 99 7.63 -0.99 19.90
CA ALA A 99 8.52 -0.43 18.91
C ALA A 99 8.93 -1.44 17.83
N ASP A 100 8.88 -2.74 18.11
CA ASP A 100 9.19 -3.79 17.13
C ASP A 100 8.05 -3.90 16.12
N LEU A 101 6.80 -3.87 16.59
CA LEU A 101 5.64 -3.85 15.71
C LEU A 101 5.56 -2.55 14.90
N ALA A 102 5.84 -1.41 15.52
CA ALA A 102 5.92 -0.13 14.82
C ALA A 102 7.03 -0.14 13.74
N ALA A 103 8.18 -0.72 14.04
CA ALA A 103 9.26 -0.90 13.07
C ALA A 103 8.86 -1.82 11.92
N ALA A 104 8.15 -2.92 12.20
CA ALA A 104 7.62 -3.81 11.17
C ALA A 104 6.63 -3.08 10.24
N ARG A 105 5.74 -2.26 10.80
CA ARG A 105 4.80 -1.42 10.03
C ARG A 105 5.52 -0.48 9.06
N VAL A 106 6.51 0.28 9.53
CA VAL A 106 7.23 1.23 8.64
C VAL A 106 8.13 0.53 7.63
N LYS A 107 8.70 -0.64 7.97
CA LYS A 107 9.46 -1.46 7.02
C LYS A 107 8.56 -2.02 5.91
N ALA A 108 7.35 -2.47 6.26
CA ALA A 108 6.37 -2.90 5.27
C ALA A 108 5.94 -1.72 4.37
N LEU A 109 5.75 -0.51 4.92
CA LEU A 109 5.50 0.69 4.12
C LEU A 109 6.64 1.01 3.14
N LEU A 110 7.91 0.87 3.54
CA LEU A 110 9.05 1.04 2.63
C LEU A 110 9.02 0.02 1.48
N ALA A 111 8.78 -1.26 1.78
CA ALA A 111 8.64 -2.30 0.76
C ALA A 111 7.45 -2.03 -0.21
N LEU A 112 6.44 -1.30 0.27
CA LEU A 112 5.28 -0.83 -0.48
C LEU A 112 5.49 0.54 -1.16
N GLY A 113 6.73 1.04 -1.24
CA GLY A 113 7.07 2.29 -1.93
C GLY A 113 6.54 3.55 -1.26
N GLU A 114 6.46 3.57 0.07
CA GLU A 114 5.99 4.72 0.87
C GLU A 114 7.13 5.41 1.63
N ALA A 115 8.33 5.51 1.04
CA ALA A 115 9.45 6.22 1.67
C ALA A 115 9.13 7.67 2.10
N PRO A 116 8.41 8.50 1.31
CA PRO A 116 8.02 9.83 1.76
C PRO A 116 7.17 9.84 3.03
N LEU A 117 6.23 8.89 3.14
CA LEU A 117 5.36 8.77 4.32
C LEU A 117 6.16 8.27 5.53
N VAL A 118 7.03 7.28 5.34
CA VAL A 118 7.87 6.73 6.41
C VAL A 118 8.83 7.79 6.95
N ASP A 119 9.44 8.58 6.07
CA ASP A 119 10.26 9.75 6.43
C ASP A 119 9.48 10.73 7.31
N SER A 120 8.25 11.08 6.92
CA SER A 120 7.38 11.97 7.71
C SER A 120 6.93 11.38 9.05
N ILE A 121 6.72 10.06 9.12
CA ILE A 121 6.35 9.39 10.38
C ILE A 121 7.53 9.46 11.33
N LEU A 122 8.72 9.05 10.88
CA LEU A 122 9.89 8.86 11.73
C LEU A 122 10.55 10.18 12.16
N ASP A 123 10.39 11.26 11.39
CA ASP A 123 10.81 12.60 11.80
C ASP A 123 10.11 13.13 13.06
N ARG A 124 8.94 12.57 13.38
CA ARG A 124 8.14 12.95 14.56
C ARG A 124 8.20 11.91 15.67
N THR A 125 8.94 10.82 15.48
CA THR A 125 9.02 9.73 16.44
C THR A 125 10.04 10.07 17.53
N PRO A 126 9.62 10.17 18.81
CA PRO A 126 10.54 10.45 19.91
C PRO A 126 11.48 9.26 20.15
N ASN A 127 12.67 9.55 20.68
CA ASN A 127 13.69 8.56 21.04
C ASN A 127 14.11 7.64 19.87
N LEU A 128 14.00 8.10 18.63
CA LEU A 128 14.38 7.34 17.44
C LEU A 128 15.79 6.76 17.57
N SER A 129 16.76 7.55 18.06
CA SER A 129 18.16 7.15 18.23
C SER A 129 18.39 6.01 19.25
N GLN A 130 17.43 5.74 20.14
CA GLN A 130 17.50 4.62 21.09
C GLN A 130 16.84 3.37 20.52
N ASN A 131 16.22 3.44 19.34
CA ASN A 131 15.60 2.29 18.69
C ASN A 131 16.25 1.98 17.36
N ALA A 132 17.06 0.91 17.34
CA ALA A 132 17.81 0.51 16.15
C ALA A 132 16.93 0.09 14.97
N LEU A 133 15.73 -0.49 15.19
CA LEU A 133 14.87 -0.94 14.11
C LEU A 133 14.11 0.20 13.44
N LEU A 134 13.60 1.15 14.23
CA LEU A 134 12.98 2.38 13.72
C LEU A 134 14.02 3.30 13.06
N SER A 135 15.20 3.45 13.68
CA SER A 135 16.30 4.21 13.07
C SER A 135 16.74 3.60 11.74
N GLN A 136 16.78 2.27 11.63
CA GLN A 136 17.08 1.60 10.36
C GLN A 136 16.06 1.98 9.28
N ALA A 137 14.76 1.91 9.59
CA ALA A 137 13.73 2.30 8.65
C ALA A 137 13.83 3.79 8.25
N ALA A 138 14.19 4.68 9.19
CA ALA A 138 14.39 6.10 8.91
C ALA A 138 15.59 6.34 7.96
N ALA A 139 16.69 5.61 8.17
CA ALA A 139 17.86 5.70 7.30
C ALA A 139 17.57 5.14 5.90
N GLU A 140 16.88 4.00 5.79
CA GLU A 140 16.44 3.46 4.49
C GLU A 140 15.51 4.44 3.75
N ALA A 141 14.50 5.00 4.43
CA ALA A 141 13.62 6.00 3.85
C ALA A 141 14.40 7.23 3.33
N ALA A 142 15.38 7.70 4.10
CA ALA A 142 16.23 8.82 3.69
C ALA A 142 17.06 8.47 2.45
N LEU A 143 17.64 7.27 2.37
CA LEU A 143 18.43 6.82 1.22
C LEU A 143 17.57 6.65 -0.05
N ASP A 144 16.36 6.13 0.11
CA ASP A 144 15.33 6.01 -0.94
C ASP A 144 14.91 7.37 -1.50
N LEU A 145 14.89 8.41 -0.66
CA LEU A 145 14.58 9.78 -1.04
C LEU A 145 15.80 10.60 -1.49
N GLY A 146 16.97 9.98 -1.54
CA GLY A 146 18.22 10.66 -1.88
C GLY A 146 18.78 11.62 -0.85
N LYS A 147 18.31 11.54 0.40
CA LYS A 147 18.77 12.33 1.54
C LYS A 147 19.94 11.63 2.24
N ASP A 148 21.03 11.41 1.52
CA ASP A 148 22.19 10.63 2.01
C ASP A 148 22.76 11.21 3.33
N ASP A 149 22.85 12.55 3.44
CA ASP A 149 23.29 13.24 4.65
C ASP A 149 22.42 12.94 5.87
N LYS A 150 21.09 12.85 5.68
CA LYS A 150 20.13 12.52 6.74
C LYS A 150 20.33 11.08 7.20
N ALA A 151 20.48 10.14 6.26
CA ALA A 151 20.75 8.75 6.58
C ALA A 151 22.04 8.60 7.42
N CYS A 152 23.10 9.31 7.04
CA CYS A 152 24.35 9.32 7.78
C CYS A 152 24.21 9.95 9.17
N ALA A 153 23.48 11.05 9.31
CA ALA A 153 23.21 11.67 10.60
C ALA A 153 22.44 10.74 11.56
N ILE A 154 21.47 9.95 11.04
CA ILE A 154 20.76 8.93 11.83
C ILE A 154 21.73 7.87 12.34
N GLY A 155 22.62 7.37 11.48
CA GLY A 155 23.63 6.37 11.88
C GLY A 155 24.61 6.86 12.96
N GLU A 156 25.01 8.13 12.90
CA GLU A 156 25.88 8.74 13.91
C GLU A 156 25.16 8.98 15.25
N ALA A 157 23.88 9.38 15.19
CA ALA A 157 23.07 9.67 16.36
C ALA A 157 22.61 8.42 17.13
N LEU A 158 22.46 7.27 16.45
CA LEU A 158 21.99 6.02 17.04
C LEU A 158 22.81 5.63 18.26
N THR A 159 22.22 5.49 19.45
CA THR A 159 22.96 5.15 20.68
C THR A 159 23.01 3.65 20.97
N GLU A 160 22.00 2.89 20.56
CA GLU A 160 21.87 1.46 20.83
C GLU A 160 21.98 0.62 19.55
N GLY A 161 22.61 -0.55 19.61
CA GLY A 161 22.68 -1.45 18.46
C GLY A 161 23.64 -1.04 17.33
N ARG A 162 24.52 -0.05 17.54
CA ARG A 162 25.50 0.46 16.54
C ARG A 162 26.43 -0.59 15.93
N GLY A 163 26.60 -1.74 16.60
CA GLY A 163 27.44 -2.86 16.14
C GLY A 163 26.74 -3.82 15.17
N GLY A 164 25.42 -3.65 14.96
CA GLY A 164 24.65 -4.49 14.04
C GLY A 164 25.11 -4.34 12.60
N ILE A 165 24.95 -5.41 11.82
CA ILE A 165 25.45 -5.49 10.44
C ILE A 165 24.98 -4.34 9.54
N TYR A 166 23.70 -3.96 9.63
CA TYR A 166 23.14 -2.83 8.89
C TYR A 166 23.90 -1.53 9.17
N TRP A 167 24.14 -1.25 10.45
CA TRP A 167 24.81 -0.01 10.88
C TRP A 167 26.27 0.04 10.49
N LEU A 168 26.96 -1.11 10.43
CA LEU A 168 28.31 -1.19 9.88
C LEU A 168 28.31 -0.92 8.37
N ARG A 169 27.35 -1.48 7.63
CA ARG A 169 27.19 -1.24 6.17
C ARG A 169 26.90 0.24 5.88
N LEU A 170 25.95 0.84 6.62
CA LEU A 170 25.63 2.27 6.49
C LEU A 170 26.83 3.15 6.85
N ARG A 171 27.56 2.84 7.93
CA ARG A 171 28.75 3.60 8.32
C ARG A 171 29.84 3.56 7.25
N ALA A 172 30.08 2.38 6.66
CA ALA A 172 31.02 2.26 5.55
C ALA A 172 30.58 3.11 4.36
N TYR A 173 29.29 3.10 4.01
CA TYR A 173 28.74 3.98 2.97
C TYR A 173 28.94 5.47 3.30
N CYS A 174 28.63 5.89 4.53
CA CYS A 174 28.81 7.27 4.96
C CYS A 174 30.29 7.71 4.99
N GLN A 175 31.20 6.79 5.27
CA GLN A 175 32.64 7.03 5.12
C GLN A 175 33.03 7.23 3.64
N ILE A 176 32.44 6.47 2.71
CA ILE A 176 32.61 6.71 1.26
C ILE A 176 32.06 8.08 0.87
N VAL A 177 30.88 8.46 1.37
CA VAL A 177 30.27 9.79 1.15
C VAL A 177 31.22 10.90 1.60
N ALA A 178 31.85 10.73 2.76
CA ALA A 178 32.82 11.65 3.33
C ALA A 178 34.25 11.56 2.73
N GLY A 179 34.48 10.72 1.72
CA GLY A 179 35.81 10.53 1.09
C GLY A 179 36.82 9.74 1.93
N LYS A 180 36.39 9.07 2.99
CA LYS A 180 37.23 8.29 3.92
C LYS A 180 37.29 6.80 3.49
N THR A 181 37.85 6.54 2.31
CA THR A 181 37.85 5.20 1.68
C THR A 181 38.57 4.12 2.49
N ASP A 182 39.71 4.43 3.13
CA ASP A 182 40.44 3.48 3.98
C ASP A 182 39.61 3.03 5.19
N ALA A 183 38.93 3.99 5.84
CA ALA A 183 38.03 3.70 6.96
C ALA A 183 36.82 2.88 6.49
N ALA A 184 36.28 3.21 5.31
CA ALA A 184 35.19 2.47 4.67
C ALA A 184 35.57 1.02 4.40
N GLN A 185 36.78 0.76 3.90
CA GLN A 185 37.27 -0.59 3.62
C GLN A 185 37.32 -1.44 4.90
N LEU A 186 37.89 -0.92 5.98
CA LEU A 186 37.96 -1.63 7.26
C LEU A 186 36.56 -1.90 7.83
N THR A 187 35.69 -0.89 7.85
CA THR A 187 34.32 -1.01 8.37
C THR A 187 33.50 -2.00 7.56
N PHE A 188 33.60 -1.96 6.23
CA PHE A 188 32.89 -2.88 5.34
C PHE A 188 33.41 -4.31 5.47
N THR A 189 34.72 -4.49 5.67
CA THR A 189 35.32 -5.82 5.90
C THR A 189 34.73 -6.46 7.17
N LEU A 190 34.59 -5.69 8.25
CA LEU A 190 33.94 -6.16 9.48
C LEU A 190 32.46 -6.51 9.24
N ALA A 191 31.71 -5.68 8.50
CA ALA A 191 30.32 -5.96 8.17
C ALA A 191 30.16 -7.27 7.38
N ASN A 192 31.06 -7.50 6.40
CA ASN A 192 31.01 -8.67 5.52
C ASN A 192 31.45 -9.97 6.22
N GLN A 193 32.19 -9.89 7.33
CA GLN A 193 32.48 -11.03 8.20
C GLN A 193 31.23 -11.51 8.96
N GLN A 194 30.29 -10.61 9.29
CA GLN A 194 29.06 -10.98 9.99
C GLN A 194 28.04 -11.65 9.07
N ALA A 195 27.81 -11.09 7.88
CA ALA A 195 27.03 -11.75 6.84
C ALA A 195 27.39 -11.22 5.45
N LYS A 196 27.47 -12.16 4.50
CA LYS A 196 27.77 -11.87 3.11
C LYS A 196 26.51 -11.43 2.37
N ASP A 197 26.69 -10.49 1.46
CA ASP A 197 25.67 -10.00 0.55
C ASP A 197 26.38 -9.69 -0.78
N PRO A 198 26.28 -10.56 -1.79
CA PRO A 198 27.07 -10.42 -3.01
C PRO A 198 26.78 -9.13 -3.79
N ALA A 199 25.51 -8.71 -3.84
CA ALA A 199 25.10 -7.51 -4.56
C ALA A 199 25.67 -6.27 -3.87
N LEU A 200 25.42 -6.14 -2.57
CA LEU A 200 25.95 -5.04 -1.78
C LEU A 200 27.49 -5.02 -1.77
N ALA A 201 28.14 -6.18 -1.63
CA ALA A 201 29.59 -6.27 -1.58
C ALA A 201 30.25 -5.78 -2.86
N ARG A 202 29.66 -6.07 -4.02
CA ARG A 202 30.16 -5.59 -5.29
C ARG A 202 30.02 -4.08 -5.44
N LEU A 203 28.84 -3.54 -5.11
CA LEU A 203 28.57 -2.11 -5.14
C LEU A 203 29.47 -1.34 -4.17
N MET A 204 29.59 -1.80 -2.92
CA MET A 204 30.45 -1.21 -1.90
C MET A 204 31.93 -1.25 -2.31
N THR A 205 32.42 -2.38 -2.81
CA THR A 205 33.83 -2.50 -3.22
C THR A 205 34.15 -1.55 -4.36
N ALA A 206 33.31 -1.50 -5.40
CA ALA A 206 33.50 -0.55 -6.50
C ALA A 206 33.44 0.91 -6.04
N ALA A 207 32.54 1.23 -5.10
CA ALA A 207 32.43 2.58 -4.52
C ALA A 207 33.63 2.97 -3.65
N ILE A 208 34.22 2.02 -2.92
CA ILE A 208 35.44 2.24 -2.11
C ILE A 208 36.66 2.42 -3.01
N SER A 209 36.82 1.56 -4.02
CA SER A 209 37.98 1.60 -4.92
C SER A 209 37.92 2.74 -5.94
N GLY A 210 36.73 3.28 -6.23
CA GLY A 210 36.51 4.26 -7.30
C GLY A 210 36.75 3.69 -8.71
N ALA A 211 36.92 2.38 -8.82
CA ALA A 211 37.26 1.64 -10.04
C ALA A 211 36.72 0.21 -9.96
N GLY A 212 36.73 -0.51 -11.09
CA GLY A 212 36.22 -1.88 -11.22
C GLY A 212 34.84 -1.92 -11.87
N ASP A 213 34.27 -3.12 -11.98
CA ASP A 213 32.93 -3.34 -12.53
C ASP A 213 31.89 -3.47 -11.40
N PRO A 214 31.12 -2.40 -11.12
CA PRO A 214 29.99 -2.41 -10.20
C PRO A 214 28.72 -3.00 -10.80
N GLY A 215 28.70 -3.33 -12.12
CA GLY A 215 27.70 -4.03 -12.97
C GLY A 215 26.26 -3.60 -12.75
N PRO A 216 25.23 -4.48 -12.78
CA PRO A 216 23.85 -4.02 -12.67
C PRO A 216 23.57 -3.29 -11.36
N ALA A 217 22.75 -2.23 -11.48
CA ALA A 217 22.15 -1.55 -10.35
C ALA A 217 21.30 -2.50 -9.50
N SER A 218 21.07 -2.09 -8.26
CA SER A 218 20.19 -2.80 -7.32
C SER A 218 19.28 -1.82 -6.58
N LEU A 219 18.03 -2.24 -6.37
CA LEU A 219 16.98 -1.53 -5.65
C LEU A 219 16.43 -2.34 -4.47
N HIS A 220 17.18 -3.35 -3.99
CA HIS A 220 16.72 -4.25 -2.92
C HIS A 220 16.63 -3.57 -1.56
N SER A 221 17.45 -2.54 -1.33
CA SER A 221 17.45 -1.68 -0.15
C SER A 221 17.75 -0.25 -0.56
N GLY A 222 17.40 0.72 0.29
CA GLY A 222 17.77 2.12 0.09
C GLY A 222 19.29 2.30 0.06
N LEU A 223 20.04 1.51 0.84
CA LEU A 223 21.51 1.49 0.77
C LEU A 223 22.04 1.06 -0.60
N GLU A 224 21.50 -0.02 -1.17
CA GLU A 224 21.89 -0.48 -2.51
C GLU A 224 21.46 0.49 -3.61
N TYR A 225 20.30 1.13 -3.45
CA TYR A 225 19.85 2.18 -4.35
C TYR A 225 20.76 3.41 -4.29
N ALA A 226 21.14 3.87 -3.09
CA ALA A 226 22.04 5.00 -2.90
C ALA A 226 23.44 4.72 -3.47
N LEU A 227 23.96 3.50 -3.34
CA LEU A 227 25.18 3.06 -4.01
C LEU A 227 25.02 3.06 -5.53
N SER A 228 23.92 2.51 -6.05
CA SER A 228 23.64 2.48 -7.49
C SER A 228 23.58 3.89 -8.09
N ARG A 229 22.92 4.84 -7.40
CA ARG A 229 22.90 6.26 -7.78
C ARG A 229 24.29 6.88 -7.75
N ARG A 230 25.06 6.65 -6.68
CA ARG A 230 26.42 7.19 -6.53
C ARG A 230 27.37 6.70 -7.61
N LEU A 231 27.25 5.43 -7.99
CA LEU A 231 28.00 4.78 -9.05
C LEU A 231 27.48 5.12 -10.46
N LYS A 232 26.39 5.88 -10.56
CA LYS A 232 25.76 6.30 -11.83
C LYS A 232 25.38 5.12 -12.72
N LEU A 233 24.86 4.05 -12.11
CA LEU A 233 24.46 2.85 -12.83
C LEU A 233 23.13 3.07 -13.57
N ASP A 234 22.95 2.34 -14.68
CA ASP A 234 21.65 2.26 -15.35
C ASP A 234 20.66 1.51 -14.44
N LEU A 235 19.58 2.21 -14.06
CA LEU A 235 18.54 1.68 -13.18
C LEU A 235 17.48 0.89 -13.94
N ALA A 236 17.40 0.99 -15.27
CA ALA A 236 16.33 0.35 -16.06
C ALA A 236 16.22 -1.17 -15.83
N PRO A 237 17.33 -1.94 -15.77
CA PRO A 237 17.25 -3.38 -15.47
C PRO A 237 16.74 -3.67 -14.06
N ALA A 238 17.10 -2.84 -13.07
CA ALA A 238 16.68 -3.03 -11.68
C ALA A 238 15.21 -2.64 -11.47
N LEU A 239 14.74 -1.59 -12.16
CA LEU A 239 13.33 -1.20 -12.18
C LEU A 239 12.43 -2.29 -12.78
N ALA A 240 12.94 -3.05 -13.76
CA ALA A 240 12.20 -4.14 -14.39
C ALA A 240 11.95 -5.34 -13.46
N THR A 241 12.76 -5.51 -12.42
CA THR A 241 12.65 -6.62 -11.45
C THR A 241 12.18 -6.19 -10.06
N ALA A 242 12.18 -4.88 -9.78
CA ALA A 242 11.66 -4.31 -8.55
C ALA A 242 10.14 -4.54 -8.41
N SER A 243 9.64 -4.43 -7.18
CA SER A 243 8.19 -4.38 -6.98
C SER A 243 7.63 -3.14 -7.70
N PRO A 244 6.41 -3.21 -8.29
CA PRO A 244 5.82 -2.06 -8.97
C PRO A 244 5.76 -0.81 -8.09
N ALA A 245 5.56 -0.99 -6.78
CA ALA A 245 5.52 0.11 -5.83
C ALA A 245 6.87 0.82 -5.67
N VAL A 246 7.97 0.08 -5.58
CA VAL A 246 9.33 0.63 -5.53
C VAL A 246 9.71 1.24 -6.87
N ALA A 247 9.35 0.60 -7.98
CA ALA A 247 9.58 1.13 -9.32
C ALA A 247 8.86 2.47 -9.56
N ASP A 248 7.58 2.57 -9.17
CA ASP A 248 6.80 3.80 -9.22
C ASP A 248 7.46 4.90 -8.37
N GLN A 249 7.83 4.60 -7.12
CA GLN A 249 8.49 5.57 -6.23
C GLN A 249 9.82 6.09 -6.81
N VAL A 250 10.68 5.20 -7.31
CA VAL A 250 11.97 5.57 -7.90
C VAL A 250 11.73 6.40 -9.17
N THR A 251 10.78 6.01 -10.01
CA THR A 251 10.43 6.76 -11.23
C THR A 251 9.92 8.15 -10.89
N ASP A 252 9.03 8.29 -9.90
CA ASP A 252 8.53 9.59 -9.42
C ASP A 252 9.66 10.45 -8.86
N SER A 253 10.59 9.84 -8.11
CA SER A 253 11.75 10.54 -7.54
C SER A 253 12.71 11.04 -8.62
N LEU A 254 12.86 10.28 -9.72
CA LEU A 254 13.60 10.71 -10.91
C LEU A 254 12.84 11.79 -11.69
N ALA A 255 11.51 11.70 -11.75
CA ALA A 255 10.63 12.64 -12.45
C ALA A 255 10.42 13.96 -11.69
N ALA A 256 10.73 14.01 -10.39
CA ALA A 256 10.71 15.23 -9.56
C ALA A 256 11.72 16.31 -10.03
N ALA A 257 12.47 16.06 -11.11
CA ALA A 257 13.02 17.08 -11.99
C ALA A 257 12.35 17.04 -13.39
N PRO A 258 11.13 17.60 -13.58
CA PRO A 258 10.61 17.79 -14.92
C PRO A 258 11.06 19.16 -15.45
N PRO A 259 11.53 19.28 -16.71
CA PRO A 259 11.40 20.54 -17.42
C PRO A 259 9.90 20.85 -17.59
N PRO A 260 9.47 22.11 -17.42
CA PRO A 260 8.10 22.49 -17.70
C PRO A 260 7.80 22.29 -19.20
N GLY A 261 6.78 21.49 -19.52
CA GLY A 261 6.20 21.43 -20.87
C GLY A 261 6.33 20.12 -21.65
N ALA A 262 6.69 18.98 -21.05
CA ALA A 262 6.66 17.70 -21.75
C ALA A 262 5.22 17.16 -21.92
N ALA A 263 4.43 17.81 -22.77
CA ALA A 263 3.35 17.16 -23.49
C ALA A 263 3.99 16.20 -24.50
N GLY A 264 4.38 15.01 -24.05
CA GLY A 264 4.81 13.95 -24.95
C GLY A 264 3.63 13.60 -25.87
N ALA A 265 3.86 13.58 -27.18
CA ALA A 265 2.88 13.07 -28.13
C ALA A 265 2.42 11.68 -27.66
N ALA A 266 1.10 11.47 -27.60
CA ALA A 266 0.55 10.16 -27.27
C ALA A 266 1.19 9.10 -28.19
N PRO A 267 1.69 7.97 -27.65
CA PRO A 267 2.22 6.92 -28.49
C PRO A 267 1.14 6.49 -29.50
N PRO A 268 1.51 6.12 -30.74
CA PRO A 268 0.55 5.61 -31.71
C PRO A 268 -0.29 4.49 -31.09
N GLU A 269 -1.60 4.50 -31.34
CA GLU A 269 -2.56 3.53 -30.79
C GLU A 269 -2.09 2.08 -31.03
N ALA A 270 -1.51 1.80 -32.21
CA ALA A 270 -0.95 0.49 -32.55
C ALA A 270 0.18 0.03 -31.59
N ASP A 271 1.09 0.94 -31.21
CA ASP A 271 2.19 0.64 -30.29
C ASP A 271 1.68 0.40 -28.86
N MET A 272 0.68 1.18 -28.46
CA MET A 272 -0.02 1.01 -27.18
C MET A 272 -0.70 -0.37 -27.11
N ILE A 273 -1.50 -0.73 -28.12
CA ILE A 273 -2.15 -2.03 -28.23
C ILE A 273 -1.13 -3.16 -28.23
N ALA A 274 -0.02 -3.02 -28.95
CA ALA A 274 1.05 -4.01 -28.99
C ALA A 274 1.66 -4.22 -27.58
N LYS A 275 1.92 -3.15 -26.83
CA LYS A 275 2.41 -3.24 -25.44
C LYS A 275 1.40 -3.90 -24.51
N LEU A 276 0.13 -3.54 -24.60
CA LEU A 276 -0.94 -4.15 -23.81
C LEU A 276 -1.05 -5.66 -24.09
N LYS A 277 -0.93 -6.08 -25.36
CA LYS A 277 -0.94 -7.50 -25.77
C LYS A 277 0.33 -8.26 -25.37
N ALA A 278 1.46 -7.58 -25.27
CA ALA A 278 2.74 -8.17 -24.89
C ALA A 278 2.92 -8.32 -23.36
N ALA A 279 2.08 -7.65 -22.57
CA ALA A 279 2.11 -7.72 -21.11
C ALA A 279 1.82 -9.15 -20.62
N LYS A 280 2.71 -9.68 -19.78
CA LYS A 280 2.60 -11.03 -19.21
C LYS A 280 2.07 -10.96 -17.78
N GLY A 281 0.88 -11.51 -17.56
CA GLY A 281 0.19 -11.44 -16.27
C GLY A 281 -0.40 -10.06 -15.95
N PHE A 282 -1.24 -10.04 -14.92
CA PHE A 282 -2.04 -8.85 -14.59
C PHE A 282 -1.23 -7.62 -14.13
N PRO A 283 -0.17 -7.73 -13.30
CA PRO A 283 0.61 -6.55 -12.90
C PRO A 283 1.26 -5.82 -14.08
N ALA A 284 1.84 -6.57 -15.03
CA ALA A 284 2.42 -5.98 -16.24
C ALA A 284 1.36 -5.32 -17.11
N PHE A 285 0.15 -5.91 -17.17
CA PHE A 285 -0.98 -5.32 -17.89
C PHE A 285 -1.42 -4.00 -17.27
N VAL A 286 -1.51 -3.93 -15.93
CA VAL A 286 -1.83 -2.67 -15.20
C VAL A 286 -0.76 -1.60 -15.45
N ALA A 287 0.52 -1.96 -15.43
CA ALA A 287 1.59 -1.02 -15.73
C ALA A 287 1.49 -0.48 -17.17
N ALA A 288 1.27 -1.35 -18.16
CA ALA A 288 1.06 -0.94 -19.54
C ALA A 288 -0.21 -0.08 -19.71
N ALA A 289 -1.29 -0.42 -18.99
CA ALA A 289 -2.54 0.34 -18.99
C ALA A 289 -2.38 1.75 -18.42
N LYS A 290 -1.64 1.92 -17.32
CA LYS A 290 -1.32 3.25 -16.77
C LYS A 290 -0.55 4.11 -17.77
N LEU A 291 0.38 3.53 -18.52
CA LEU A 291 1.12 4.23 -19.59
C LEU A 291 0.23 4.57 -20.80
N ALA A 292 -0.77 3.72 -21.08
CA ALA A 292 -1.74 3.88 -22.17
C ALA A 292 -2.82 4.94 -21.88
N ARG A 293 -3.11 5.19 -20.60
CA ARG A 293 -4.17 6.08 -20.11
C ARG A 293 -4.36 7.39 -20.89
N PRO A 294 -3.34 8.27 -21.07
CA PRO A 294 -3.53 9.54 -21.79
C PRO A 294 -3.89 9.36 -23.27
N ALA A 295 -3.40 8.29 -23.91
CA ALA A 295 -3.74 7.99 -25.30
C ALA A 295 -5.20 7.51 -25.42
N ILE A 296 -5.62 6.60 -24.52
CA ILE A 296 -7.01 6.11 -24.45
C ILE A 296 -7.99 7.28 -24.21
N ALA A 297 -7.69 8.15 -23.25
CA ALA A 297 -8.50 9.33 -22.96
C ALA A 297 -8.64 10.24 -24.19
N SER A 298 -7.57 10.43 -24.95
CA SER A 298 -7.60 11.20 -26.21
C SER A 298 -8.51 10.56 -27.28
N LEU A 299 -8.46 9.23 -27.43
CA LEU A 299 -9.33 8.51 -28.38
C LEU A 299 -10.81 8.69 -28.03
N VAL A 300 -11.15 8.55 -26.74
CA VAL A 300 -12.52 8.75 -26.24
C VAL A 300 -12.99 10.19 -26.46
N GLN A 301 -12.16 11.18 -26.10
CA GLN A 301 -12.47 12.60 -26.24
C GLN A 301 -12.67 13.02 -27.70
N THR A 302 -11.82 12.54 -28.60
CA THR A 302 -11.87 12.87 -30.03
C THR A 302 -12.88 12.04 -30.80
N LYS A 303 -13.49 11.02 -30.17
CA LYS A 303 -14.35 10.02 -30.81
C LYS A 303 -13.67 9.37 -32.01
N ALA A 304 -12.35 9.16 -31.90
CA ALA A 304 -11.59 8.46 -32.92
C ALA A 304 -12.07 7.00 -33.01
N PRO A 305 -11.93 6.34 -34.18
CA PRO A 305 -12.14 4.90 -34.29
C PRO A 305 -11.22 4.17 -33.30
N ILE A 306 -11.77 3.20 -32.57
CA ILE A 306 -11.05 2.41 -31.58
C ILE A 306 -10.76 1.03 -32.17
N ALA A 307 -9.49 0.68 -32.30
CA ALA A 307 -9.07 -0.53 -33.01
C ALA A 307 -9.34 -1.82 -32.22
N ASP A 308 -9.20 -1.81 -30.89
CA ASP A 308 -9.48 -2.97 -30.03
C ASP A 308 -10.32 -2.56 -28.81
N PRO A 309 -11.63 -2.29 -28.98
CA PRO A 309 -12.45 -1.70 -27.92
C PRO A 309 -12.54 -2.56 -26.65
N LEU A 310 -12.47 -3.90 -26.77
CA LEU A 310 -12.46 -4.77 -25.59
C LEU A 310 -11.16 -4.61 -24.80
N LEU A 311 -10.01 -4.64 -25.47
CA LEU A 311 -8.71 -4.50 -24.82
C LEU A 311 -8.54 -3.11 -24.19
N GLU A 312 -8.96 -2.07 -24.90
CA GLU A 312 -8.81 -0.68 -24.45
C GLU A 312 -9.78 -0.33 -23.33
N ALA A 313 -11.03 -0.84 -23.34
CA ALA A 313 -11.94 -0.70 -22.20
C ALA A 313 -11.37 -1.37 -20.94
N ARG A 314 -10.78 -2.56 -21.09
CA ARG A 314 -10.10 -3.26 -19.99
C ARG A 314 -8.87 -2.51 -19.49
N ALA A 315 -8.09 -1.91 -20.40
CA ALA A 315 -6.94 -1.11 -20.04
C ALA A 315 -7.36 0.16 -19.28
N ALA A 316 -8.37 0.89 -19.77
CA ALA A 316 -8.94 2.04 -19.06
C ALA A 316 -9.38 1.64 -17.63
N LEU A 317 -10.10 0.52 -17.49
CA LEU A 317 -10.52 0.05 -16.18
C LEU A 317 -9.35 -0.36 -15.27
N ALA A 318 -8.33 -1.03 -15.81
CA ALA A 318 -7.11 -1.38 -15.09
C ALA A 318 -6.28 -0.17 -14.66
N ALA A 319 -6.36 0.94 -15.40
CA ALA A 319 -5.75 2.22 -15.06
C ALA A 319 -6.58 3.07 -14.07
N GLY A 320 -7.82 2.64 -13.76
CA GLY A 320 -8.74 3.32 -12.86
C GLY A 320 -9.70 4.30 -13.54
N ASP A 321 -9.76 4.33 -14.88
CA ASP A 321 -10.64 5.22 -15.65
C ASP A 321 -11.96 4.52 -16.02
N VAL A 322 -12.89 4.52 -15.07
CA VAL A 322 -14.20 3.87 -15.24
C VAL A 322 -15.02 4.58 -16.33
N ASP A 323 -14.96 5.90 -16.41
CA ASP A 323 -15.73 6.69 -17.39
C ASP A 323 -15.30 6.39 -18.83
N ASP A 324 -13.98 6.38 -19.09
CA ASP A 324 -13.45 6.03 -20.40
C ASP A 324 -13.76 4.56 -20.74
N ALA A 325 -13.62 3.64 -19.77
CA ALA A 325 -13.97 2.24 -19.97
C ALA A 325 -15.46 2.05 -20.35
N GLN A 326 -16.36 2.79 -19.71
CA GLN A 326 -17.79 2.79 -20.05
C GLN A 326 -18.05 3.39 -21.43
N ALA A 327 -17.39 4.52 -21.77
CA ALA A 327 -17.51 5.13 -23.08
C ALA A 327 -17.09 4.16 -24.19
N ILE A 328 -15.95 3.49 -24.04
CA ILE A 328 -15.46 2.48 -25.01
C ILE A 328 -16.42 1.28 -25.07
N ARG A 329 -16.97 0.85 -23.93
CA ARG A 329 -17.94 -0.25 -23.90
C ARG A 329 -19.20 0.04 -24.72
N THR A 330 -19.63 1.30 -24.82
CA THR A 330 -20.77 1.67 -25.68
C THR A 330 -20.49 1.42 -27.16
N VAL A 331 -19.24 1.56 -27.61
CA VAL A 331 -18.84 1.26 -29.00
C VAL A 331 -19.11 -0.21 -29.35
N LEU A 332 -18.87 -1.12 -28.40
CA LEU A 332 -19.16 -2.56 -28.56
C LEU A 332 -20.65 -2.91 -28.65
N THR A 333 -21.56 -1.96 -28.38
CA THR A 333 -23.02 -2.17 -28.55
C THR A 333 -23.57 -1.63 -29.87
N GLN A 334 -22.76 -0.91 -30.65
CA GLN A 334 -23.23 -0.24 -31.85
C GLN A 334 -23.36 -1.22 -33.04
N PRO A 335 -24.28 -0.95 -33.99
CA PRO A 335 -24.36 -1.71 -35.23
C PRO A 335 -23.02 -1.70 -35.98
N GLY A 336 -22.53 -2.88 -36.38
CA GLY A 336 -21.23 -3.02 -37.06
C GLY A 336 -20.02 -3.13 -36.12
N ALA A 337 -20.22 -3.22 -34.81
CA ALA A 337 -19.17 -3.50 -33.85
C ALA A 337 -18.46 -4.84 -34.14
N PRO A 338 -17.15 -4.97 -33.82
CA PRO A 338 -16.42 -6.21 -33.97
C PRO A 338 -17.06 -7.33 -33.13
N GLN A 339 -17.02 -8.56 -33.64
CA GLN A 339 -17.46 -9.73 -32.86
C GLN A 339 -16.50 -9.96 -31.70
N VAL A 340 -17.05 -10.02 -30.48
CA VAL A 340 -16.30 -10.26 -29.24
C VAL A 340 -16.79 -11.57 -28.62
N ASP A 341 -15.86 -12.32 -28.02
CA ASP A 341 -16.21 -13.50 -27.24
C ASP A 341 -17.28 -13.17 -26.18
N PRO A 342 -18.43 -13.88 -26.15
CA PRO A 342 -19.53 -13.55 -25.24
C PRO A 342 -19.16 -13.62 -23.75
N LEU A 343 -18.25 -14.52 -23.36
CA LEU A 343 -17.78 -14.62 -21.98
C LEU A 343 -16.89 -13.42 -21.64
N SER A 344 -15.96 -13.05 -22.51
CA SER A 344 -15.11 -11.86 -22.30
C SER A 344 -15.93 -10.57 -22.21
N LEU A 345 -17.00 -10.43 -23.00
CA LEU A 345 -17.91 -9.29 -22.89
C LEU A 345 -18.66 -9.29 -21.55
N ALA A 346 -19.13 -10.46 -21.08
CA ALA A 346 -19.79 -10.59 -19.79
C ALA A 346 -18.85 -10.29 -18.61
N ILE A 347 -17.57 -10.68 -18.71
CA ILE A 347 -16.54 -10.35 -17.72
C ILE A 347 -16.28 -8.84 -17.69
N LEU A 348 -16.21 -8.17 -18.85
CA LEU A 348 -16.07 -6.71 -18.90
C LEU A 348 -17.29 -6.00 -18.29
N ASP A 349 -18.51 -6.43 -18.63
CA ASP A 349 -19.74 -5.88 -18.06
C ASP A 349 -19.73 -6.00 -16.52
N ALA A 350 -19.34 -7.17 -16.00
CA ALA A 350 -19.21 -7.41 -14.57
C ALA A 350 -18.12 -6.56 -13.92
N ALA A 351 -16.97 -6.37 -14.59
CA ALA A 351 -15.89 -5.55 -14.07
C ALA A 351 -16.31 -4.06 -13.99
N LEU A 352 -17.05 -3.57 -15.00
CA LEU A 352 -17.62 -2.21 -14.99
C LEU A 352 -18.66 -2.05 -13.88
N ALA A 353 -19.59 -3.00 -13.73
CA ALA A 353 -20.59 -3.01 -12.67
C ALA A 353 -19.96 -3.07 -11.26
N ALA A 354 -18.91 -3.86 -11.10
CA ALA A 354 -18.11 -3.93 -9.88
C ALA A 354 -17.41 -2.58 -9.58
N ALA A 355 -16.81 -1.95 -10.59
CA ALA A 355 -16.08 -0.69 -10.41
C ALA A 355 -16.96 0.48 -9.98
N VAL A 356 -18.22 0.54 -10.45
CA VAL A 356 -19.20 1.54 -10.00
C VAL A 356 -19.94 1.14 -8.71
N GLY A 357 -19.67 -0.04 -8.16
CA GLY A 357 -20.30 -0.55 -6.96
C GLY A 357 -21.78 -0.91 -7.11
N LYS A 358 -22.21 -1.31 -8.32
CA LYS A 358 -23.59 -1.70 -8.63
C LYS A 358 -23.63 -3.10 -9.26
N PRO A 359 -23.32 -4.18 -8.51
CA PRO A 359 -23.47 -5.52 -9.03
C PRO A 359 -24.96 -5.82 -9.31
N ASP A 360 -25.30 -6.11 -10.57
CA ASP A 360 -26.68 -6.36 -11.00
C ASP A 360 -26.94 -7.84 -11.31
N SER A 361 -28.16 -8.29 -11.02
CA SER A 361 -28.60 -9.68 -11.23
C SER A 361 -28.51 -10.14 -12.69
N PRO A 362 -28.93 -9.35 -13.71
CA PRO A 362 -28.77 -9.75 -15.10
C PRO A 362 -27.33 -10.05 -15.51
N THR A 363 -26.36 -9.26 -15.06
CA THR A 363 -24.94 -9.51 -15.33
C THR A 363 -24.44 -10.75 -14.61
N LEU A 364 -24.85 -10.97 -13.36
CA LEU A 364 -24.49 -12.17 -12.60
C LEU A 364 -25.07 -13.44 -13.23
N ASP A 365 -26.36 -13.44 -13.59
CA ASP A 365 -27.02 -14.57 -14.24
C ASP A 365 -26.37 -14.90 -15.59
N ARG A 366 -26.00 -13.88 -16.39
CA ARG A 366 -25.25 -14.07 -17.64
C ARG A 366 -23.89 -14.72 -17.39
N LEU A 367 -23.15 -14.31 -16.37
CA LEU A 367 -21.88 -14.95 -16.02
C LEU A 367 -22.07 -16.41 -15.62
N ILE A 368 -23.10 -16.70 -14.83
CA ILE A 368 -23.43 -18.05 -14.38
C ILE A 368 -23.79 -18.93 -15.58
N GLU A 369 -24.67 -18.46 -16.47
CA GLU A 369 -25.01 -19.17 -17.70
C GLU A 369 -23.74 -19.52 -18.50
N ARG A 370 -22.85 -18.54 -18.71
CA ARG A 370 -21.57 -18.71 -19.42
C ARG A 370 -20.61 -19.66 -18.69
N GLY A 371 -20.63 -19.71 -17.36
CA GLY A 371 -19.84 -20.65 -16.55
C GLY A 371 -20.31 -22.10 -16.62
N GLY A 372 -21.54 -22.36 -17.08
CA GLY A 372 -22.05 -23.72 -17.31
C GLY A 372 -21.82 -24.27 -18.71
N VAL A 373 -21.48 -23.41 -19.69
CA VAL A 373 -21.39 -23.78 -21.11
C VAL A 373 -19.97 -23.56 -21.66
N GLY A 374 -19.69 -24.12 -22.83
CA GLY A 374 -18.40 -24.00 -23.50
C GLY A 374 -17.37 -25.06 -23.09
N ASP A 375 -16.13 -24.88 -23.56
CA ASP A 375 -15.03 -25.79 -23.24
C ASP A 375 -14.60 -25.69 -21.77
N ALA A 376 -13.71 -26.59 -21.33
CA ALA A 376 -13.26 -26.63 -19.95
C ALA A 376 -12.59 -25.32 -19.48
N LYS A 377 -11.87 -24.61 -20.35
CA LYS A 377 -11.19 -23.36 -20.02
C LYS A 377 -12.19 -22.21 -19.88
N ALA A 378 -13.15 -22.13 -20.80
CA ALA A 378 -14.24 -21.15 -20.75
C ALA A 378 -15.09 -21.34 -19.48
N ARG A 379 -15.45 -22.59 -19.14
CA ARG A 379 -16.19 -22.90 -17.91
C ARG A 379 -15.43 -22.47 -16.66
N VAL A 380 -14.15 -22.82 -16.51
CA VAL A 380 -13.33 -22.41 -15.35
C VAL A 380 -13.29 -20.88 -15.21
N ARG A 381 -13.11 -20.15 -16.32
CA ARG A 381 -13.13 -18.68 -16.31
C ARG A 381 -14.50 -18.11 -15.93
N GLY A 382 -15.57 -18.62 -16.52
CA GLY A 382 -16.94 -18.16 -16.24
C GLY A 382 -17.37 -18.45 -14.79
N GLN A 383 -16.99 -19.61 -14.25
CA GLN A 383 -17.23 -19.96 -12.85
C GLN A 383 -16.45 -19.04 -11.91
N ALA A 384 -15.14 -18.82 -12.18
CA ALA A 384 -14.34 -17.88 -11.40
C ALA A 384 -14.92 -16.44 -11.43
N ALA A 385 -15.32 -15.95 -12.61
CA ALA A 385 -15.96 -14.64 -12.75
C ALA A 385 -17.28 -14.56 -11.97
N SER A 386 -18.09 -15.62 -12.03
CA SER A 386 -19.35 -15.72 -11.28
C SER A 386 -19.12 -15.64 -9.77
N ALA A 387 -18.13 -16.38 -9.23
CA ALA A 387 -17.80 -16.34 -7.80
C ALA A 387 -17.37 -14.95 -7.35
N ILE A 388 -16.49 -14.30 -8.13
CA ILE A 388 -15.96 -12.97 -7.81
C ILE A 388 -17.08 -11.93 -7.83
N PHE A 389 -17.95 -11.96 -8.85
CA PHE A 389 -19.03 -10.98 -8.97
C PHE A 389 -20.15 -11.23 -7.96
N ALA A 390 -20.51 -12.49 -7.69
CA ALA A 390 -21.46 -12.87 -6.65
C ALA A 390 -21.02 -12.40 -5.26
N ALA A 391 -19.72 -12.39 -4.98
CA ALA A 391 -19.16 -11.94 -3.71
C ALA A 391 -19.45 -10.45 -3.40
N LEU A 392 -19.75 -9.63 -4.40
CA LEU A 392 -20.18 -8.24 -4.22
C LEU A 392 -21.65 -8.09 -3.80
N GLY A 393 -22.43 -9.17 -3.81
CA GLY A 393 -23.81 -9.20 -3.29
C GLY A 393 -24.92 -9.01 -4.33
N GLY A 394 -24.70 -9.38 -5.60
CA GLY A 394 -25.78 -9.43 -6.60
C GLY A 394 -26.76 -10.58 -6.33
N GLU A 395 -28.06 -10.34 -6.48
CA GLU A 395 -29.07 -11.41 -6.37
C GLU A 395 -29.02 -12.33 -7.60
N MET A 396 -29.26 -13.63 -7.40
CA MET A 396 -29.30 -14.64 -8.45
C MET A 396 -30.74 -15.10 -8.67
N SER A 397 -31.13 -15.34 -9.92
CA SER A 397 -32.40 -16.05 -10.20
C SER A 397 -32.37 -17.49 -9.70
N ASP A 398 -33.54 -18.13 -9.56
CA ASP A 398 -33.66 -19.52 -9.09
C ASP A 398 -32.84 -20.50 -9.94
N GLN A 399 -32.88 -20.33 -11.26
CA GLN A 399 -32.08 -21.12 -12.20
C GLN A 399 -30.58 -20.88 -11.99
N ALA A 400 -30.17 -19.61 -11.86
CA ALA A 400 -28.78 -19.25 -11.65
C ALA A 400 -28.26 -19.78 -10.30
N ARG A 401 -29.08 -19.77 -9.23
CA ARG A 401 -28.74 -20.37 -7.94
C ARG A 401 -28.48 -21.87 -8.05
N ALA A 402 -29.36 -22.61 -8.73
CA ALA A 402 -29.18 -24.05 -8.93
C ALA A 402 -27.92 -24.37 -9.75
N GLN A 403 -27.65 -23.59 -10.79
CA GLN A 403 -26.46 -23.75 -11.62
C GLN A 403 -25.16 -23.40 -10.86
N PHE A 404 -25.16 -22.28 -10.14
CA PHE A 404 -24.02 -21.82 -9.33
C PHE A 404 -23.66 -22.83 -8.24
N ALA A 405 -24.65 -23.48 -7.62
CA ALA A 405 -24.42 -24.51 -6.61
C ALA A 405 -23.64 -25.74 -7.16
N GLY A 406 -23.65 -25.96 -8.48
CA GLY A 406 -22.90 -27.02 -9.14
C GLY A 406 -21.51 -26.61 -9.62
N PHE A 407 -21.06 -25.37 -9.37
CA PHE A 407 -19.74 -24.90 -9.81
C PHE A 407 -18.61 -25.45 -8.95
N ASP A 408 -17.47 -25.69 -9.60
CA ASP A 408 -16.24 -26.11 -8.95
C ASP A 408 -15.24 -24.95 -9.00
N PHE A 409 -15.15 -24.20 -7.90
CA PHE A 409 -14.29 -23.03 -7.82
C PHE A 409 -12.80 -23.32 -7.64
N ARG A 410 -12.38 -24.61 -7.66
CA ARG A 410 -11.04 -25.07 -7.27
C ARG A 410 -10.67 -24.64 -5.84
N HIS A 411 -9.77 -25.38 -5.20
CA HIS A 411 -9.33 -25.00 -3.84
C HIS A 411 -8.56 -23.69 -3.87
N GLY A 412 -8.75 -22.85 -2.84
CA GLY A 412 -7.92 -21.67 -2.59
C GLY A 412 -6.60 -22.05 -1.93
N ASP A 413 -5.64 -21.13 -1.92
CA ASP A 413 -4.32 -21.34 -1.33
C ASP A 413 -4.32 -21.12 0.20
N ALA A 414 -5.29 -20.38 0.71
CA ALA A 414 -5.42 -20.12 2.14
C ALA A 414 -5.94 -21.33 2.92
N SER A 415 -5.46 -21.48 4.16
CA SER A 415 -5.94 -22.53 5.06
C SER A 415 -7.38 -22.26 5.50
N ALA A 416 -8.16 -23.33 5.69
CA ALA A 416 -9.53 -23.23 6.19
C ALA A 416 -9.62 -22.47 7.53
N ALA A 417 -8.63 -22.64 8.42
CA ALA A 417 -8.57 -21.92 9.68
C ALA A 417 -8.42 -20.40 9.49
N ARG A 418 -7.61 -19.96 8.51
CA ARG A 418 -7.44 -18.53 8.20
C ARG A 418 -8.71 -17.94 7.60
N LEU A 419 -9.38 -18.67 6.72
CA LEU A 419 -10.67 -18.25 6.13
C LEU A 419 -11.77 -18.17 7.20
N MET A 420 -11.83 -19.12 8.12
CA MET A 420 -12.78 -19.10 9.23
C MET A 420 -12.57 -17.89 10.14
N LEU A 421 -11.32 -17.54 10.43
CA LEU A 421 -11.00 -16.36 11.23
C LEU A 421 -11.38 -15.07 10.50
N LEU A 422 -11.07 -14.97 9.20
CA LEU A 422 -11.46 -13.82 8.36
C LEU A 422 -12.98 -13.58 8.39
N GLU A 423 -13.78 -14.63 8.28
CA GLU A 423 -15.25 -14.54 8.32
C GLU A 423 -15.75 -14.13 9.71
N THR A 424 -15.22 -14.74 10.77
CA THR A 424 -15.59 -14.46 12.15
C THR A 424 -15.27 -13.02 12.55
N ASP A 425 -14.13 -12.49 12.11
CA ASP A 425 -13.70 -11.11 12.39
C ASP A 425 -14.55 -10.11 11.62
N ALA A 426 -14.90 -10.44 10.38
CA ALA A 426 -15.79 -9.62 9.58
C ALA A 426 -17.21 -9.56 10.18
N GLU A 427 -17.70 -10.67 10.73
CA GLU A 427 -18.96 -10.75 11.47
C GLU A 427 -18.95 -9.90 12.74
N ALA A 428 -17.83 -9.92 13.45
CA ALA A 428 -17.66 -9.13 14.66
C ALA A 428 -17.40 -7.63 14.39
N GLY A 429 -17.26 -7.22 13.12
CA GLY A 429 -16.97 -5.84 12.76
C GLY A 429 -15.54 -5.38 13.08
N ARG A 430 -14.58 -6.31 13.26
CA ARG A 430 -13.17 -6.00 13.53
C ARG A 430 -12.48 -5.56 12.24
N VAL A 431 -12.58 -4.27 11.91
CA VAL A 431 -12.10 -3.73 10.61
C VAL A 431 -10.61 -4.00 10.38
N GLY A 432 -9.74 -3.67 11.35
CA GLY A 432 -8.29 -3.83 11.22
C GLY A 432 -7.86 -5.29 11.11
N GLU A 433 -8.44 -6.17 11.93
CA GLU A 433 -8.14 -7.60 11.90
C GLU A 433 -8.61 -8.26 10.61
N THR A 434 -9.83 -7.94 10.17
CA THR A 434 -10.38 -8.39 8.88
C THR A 434 -9.49 -7.97 7.72
N ALA A 435 -9.01 -6.72 7.72
CA ALA A 435 -8.12 -6.21 6.68
C ALA A 435 -6.75 -6.90 6.72
N LEU A 436 -6.16 -7.15 7.89
CA LEU A 436 -4.90 -7.91 8.02
C LEU A 436 -5.04 -9.36 7.53
N LEU A 437 -6.15 -10.03 7.86
CA LEU A 437 -6.40 -11.38 7.39
C LEU A 437 -6.66 -11.43 5.89
N ALA A 438 -7.38 -10.45 5.34
CA ALA A 438 -7.55 -10.33 3.89
C ALA A 438 -6.19 -10.21 3.18
N LEU A 439 -5.26 -9.42 3.73
CA LEU A 439 -3.89 -9.32 3.22
C LEU A 439 -3.13 -10.64 3.34
N SER A 440 -3.23 -11.32 4.50
CA SER A 440 -2.57 -12.61 4.73
C SER A 440 -3.10 -13.72 3.82
N VAL A 441 -4.40 -13.73 3.51
CA VAL A 441 -5.01 -14.64 2.53
C VAL A 441 -4.51 -14.31 1.12
N ALA A 442 -4.47 -13.03 0.76
CA ALA A 442 -4.07 -12.59 -0.57
C ALA A 442 -2.57 -12.80 -0.87
N GLU A 443 -1.70 -12.76 0.14
CA GLU A 443 -0.25 -12.93 0.00
C GLU A 443 0.13 -14.26 -0.66
N ALA A 444 -0.66 -15.32 -0.43
CA ALA A 444 -0.41 -16.64 -1.01
C ALA A 444 -0.41 -16.64 -2.54
N GLY A 445 -1.24 -15.80 -3.17
CA GLY A 445 -1.32 -15.66 -4.63
C GLY A 445 -0.24 -14.75 -5.24
N GLY A 446 0.58 -14.09 -4.42
CA GLY A 446 1.66 -13.21 -4.86
C GLY A 446 1.22 -12.15 -5.87
N ALA A 447 2.03 -11.95 -6.92
CA ALA A 447 1.79 -10.94 -7.95
C ALA A 447 0.50 -11.20 -8.77
N ALA A 448 0.09 -12.46 -8.90
CA ALA A 448 -1.14 -12.83 -9.61
C ALA A 448 -2.41 -12.54 -8.78
N GLY A 449 -2.25 -12.40 -7.46
CA GLY A 449 -3.34 -12.23 -6.51
C GLY A 449 -4.02 -13.55 -6.14
N PRO A 450 -4.95 -13.51 -5.17
CA PRO A 450 -5.60 -14.72 -4.65
C PRO A 450 -6.41 -15.46 -5.71
N ALA A 451 -6.49 -16.78 -5.54
CA ALA A 451 -7.41 -17.65 -6.27
C ALA A 451 -8.87 -17.15 -6.16
N ALA A 452 -9.72 -17.50 -7.13
CA ALA A 452 -11.08 -16.96 -7.21
C ALA A 452 -11.92 -17.25 -5.96
N SER A 453 -11.76 -18.43 -5.35
CA SER A 453 -12.42 -18.82 -4.11
C SER A 453 -11.99 -17.97 -2.92
N ASP A 454 -10.68 -17.83 -2.67
CA ASP A 454 -10.14 -16.96 -1.61
C ASP A 454 -10.48 -15.48 -1.84
N ARG A 455 -10.43 -15.03 -3.09
CA ARG A 455 -10.80 -13.68 -3.49
C ARG A 455 -12.25 -13.37 -3.17
N ALA A 456 -13.18 -14.30 -3.45
CA ALA A 456 -14.59 -14.14 -3.10
C ALA A 456 -14.77 -13.97 -1.58
N ARG A 457 -14.03 -14.72 -0.75
CA ARG A 457 -14.05 -14.58 0.72
C ARG A 457 -13.51 -13.22 1.17
N ILE A 458 -12.41 -12.76 0.59
CA ILE A 458 -11.85 -11.42 0.85
C ILE A 458 -12.87 -10.33 0.53
N ILE A 459 -13.51 -10.39 -0.65
CA ILE A 459 -14.50 -9.40 -1.09
C ILE A 459 -15.67 -9.32 -0.10
N GLN A 460 -16.22 -10.47 0.29
CA GLN A 460 -17.33 -10.55 1.24
C GLN A 460 -16.95 -9.99 2.62
N ALA A 461 -15.77 -10.38 3.14
CA ALA A 461 -15.29 -9.94 4.43
C ALA A 461 -15.08 -8.41 4.45
N LEU A 462 -14.40 -7.86 3.44
CA LEU A 462 -14.17 -6.41 3.32
C LEU A 462 -15.48 -5.64 3.16
N ALA A 463 -16.42 -6.12 2.33
CA ALA A 463 -17.72 -5.49 2.17
C ALA A 463 -18.51 -5.45 3.49
N ARG A 464 -18.45 -6.54 4.27
CA ARG A 464 -19.14 -6.68 5.57
C ARG A 464 -18.62 -5.68 6.61
N VAL A 465 -17.32 -5.39 6.62
CA VAL A 465 -16.73 -4.35 7.50
C VAL A 465 -16.75 -2.95 6.89
N GLY A 466 -17.59 -2.70 5.89
CA GLY A 466 -17.78 -1.38 5.28
C GLY A 466 -16.68 -0.94 4.31
N ARG A 467 -15.71 -1.81 4.00
CA ARG A 467 -14.58 -1.55 3.09
C ARG A 467 -14.95 -1.81 1.63
N LYS A 468 -16.04 -1.16 1.18
CA LYS A 468 -16.63 -1.38 -0.16
C LYS A 468 -15.66 -1.09 -1.30
N ALA A 469 -14.89 0.00 -1.21
CA ALA A 469 -13.90 0.35 -2.23
C ALA A 469 -12.78 -0.70 -2.35
N ASP A 470 -12.35 -1.28 -1.23
CA ASP A 470 -11.37 -2.38 -1.23
C ASP A 470 -11.97 -3.65 -1.85
N ALA A 471 -13.20 -4.01 -1.46
CA ALA A 471 -13.92 -5.14 -2.02
C ALA A 471 -14.09 -5.01 -3.55
N GLN A 472 -14.43 -3.81 -4.03
CA GLN A 472 -14.54 -3.49 -5.46
C GLN A 472 -13.18 -3.63 -6.16
N ALA A 473 -12.09 -3.12 -5.57
CA ALA A 473 -10.76 -3.24 -6.15
C ALA A 473 -10.33 -4.71 -6.31
N PHE A 474 -10.58 -5.56 -5.30
CA PHE A 474 -10.32 -7.00 -5.40
C PHE A 474 -11.17 -7.67 -6.48
N ALA A 475 -12.43 -7.26 -6.63
CA ALA A 475 -13.33 -7.82 -7.64
C ALA A 475 -12.92 -7.41 -9.07
N VAL A 476 -12.65 -6.12 -9.30
CA VAL A 476 -12.22 -5.58 -10.60
C VAL A 476 -10.89 -6.22 -11.02
N GLU A 477 -9.91 -6.27 -10.13
CA GLU A 477 -8.64 -6.97 -10.38
C GLU A 477 -8.89 -8.43 -10.79
N GLY A 478 -9.69 -9.16 -10.01
CA GLY A 478 -9.93 -10.57 -10.25
C GLY A 478 -10.65 -10.85 -11.57
N LEU A 479 -11.62 -10.01 -11.93
CA LEU A 479 -12.34 -10.13 -13.20
C LEU A 479 -11.41 -9.83 -14.39
N LEU A 480 -10.60 -8.78 -14.30
CA LEU A 480 -9.67 -8.41 -15.36
C LEU A 480 -8.50 -9.40 -15.50
N SER A 481 -8.09 -10.05 -14.41
CA SER A 481 -7.00 -11.04 -14.43
C SER A 481 -7.38 -12.34 -15.13
N LEU A 482 -8.68 -12.69 -15.21
CA LEU A 482 -9.18 -13.87 -15.96
C LEU A 482 -8.96 -13.75 -17.47
N GLU A 483 -8.67 -12.55 -17.93
CA GLU A 483 -8.44 -12.20 -19.32
C GLU A 483 -6.97 -11.81 -19.59
N ALA A 484 -6.12 -11.79 -18.56
CA ALA A 484 -4.68 -11.60 -18.71
C ALA A 484 -4.04 -12.91 -19.22
N ARG A 485 -3.09 -12.80 -20.16
CA ARG A 485 -2.37 -13.94 -20.73
C ARG A 485 -1.03 -14.17 -20.05
#